data_AF-A0A2N3B0G5-F1
#
_entry.id   AF-A0A2N3B0G5-F1
#
_cell.length_a   1.000
_cell.length_b   1.000
_cell.length_c   1.000
_cell.angle_alpha   90.00
_cell.angle_beta   90.00
_cell.angle_gamma   90.00
#
_symmetry.space_group_name_H-M   'P 1'
#
loop_
_entity.id
_entity.type
_entity.pdbx_description
1 polymer ?
#
loop_
_entity_poly.entity_id
_entity_poly.type
_entity_poly.pdbx_seq_one_letter_code
_entity_poly.pdbx_strand_id
1 'polypeptide(L)'
;MYAEDLLLNHADALDLRNRQWTQSRIAPSWVDLSEVGLDQFFTTPHVAADCYAEMRRFLAERGDDASAFDYIEPSAGSGAFYDLLPIERRTGIDVLPLRRDFVRSDFLTWSPEAKQGNIVIGNPPFGYRAWLALAFVNHAAKFADHIGMILPMAFQSDGKGSPKHRVKGMALQSSRILPPESFVDAMGRAVKVNALWQIWSKGENTSAHRVSCSDWVELFTVDQRKERLCGQAKMADADWFLQRTFYHEPPSLVKSFSQVRYVCGYGLIIKRAKREITKHLQQVDWLQYSNLAAHNCRHISMYHIERALVDGGYVNA
;
A
#
# COMPACT_ATOMS: atom_id res chain seq x y z
N MET A 1 0.52 -34.88 5.48
CA MET A 1 0.80 -34.42 4.11
C MET A 1 2.31 -34.50 3.95
N TYR A 2 2.80 -35.30 3.01
CA TYR A 2 4.25 -35.46 2.80
C TYR A 2 4.81 -34.19 2.14
N ALA A 3 6.11 -33.90 2.31
CA ALA A 3 6.72 -32.69 1.75
C ALA A 3 6.58 -32.58 0.22
N GLU A 4 6.52 -33.72 -0.47
CA GLU A 4 6.30 -33.80 -1.92
C GLU A 4 4.88 -33.35 -2.32
N ASP A 5 3.85 -33.72 -1.55
CA ASP A 5 2.46 -33.29 -1.79
C ASP A 5 2.31 -31.76 -1.67
N LEU A 6 3.02 -31.16 -0.71
CA LEU A 6 3.04 -29.70 -0.51
C LEU A 6 3.71 -28.97 -1.68
N LEU A 7 4.81 -29.51 -2.21
CA LEU A 7 5.51 -28.93 -3.36
C LEU A 7 4.69 -29.03 -4.65
N LEU A 8 4.06 -30.19 -4.90
CA LEU A 8 3.15 -30.39 -6.04
C LEU A 8 1.97 -29.42 -5.98
N ASN A 9 1.32 -29.30 -4.83
CA ASN A 9 0.20 -28.37 -4.65
C ASN A 9 0.61 -26.90 -4.85
N HIS A 10 1.82 -26.52 -4.43
CA HIS A 10 2.34 -25.17 -4.62
C HIS A 10 2.63 -24.85 -6.10
N ALA A 11 3.27 -25.77 -6.83
CA ALA A 11 3.51 -25.60 -8.26
C ALA A 11 2.19 -25.51 -9.05
N ASP A 12 1.22 -26.38 -8.73
CA ASP A 12 -0.11 -26.36 -9.34
C ASP A 12 -0.87 -25.05 -9.05
N ALA A 13 -0.74 -24.50 -7.85
CA ALA A 13 -1.32 -23.20 -7.48
C ALA A 13 -0.72 -22.06 -8.31
N LEU A 14 0.61 -22.01 -8.45
CA LEU A 14 1.28 -21.02 -9.29
C LEU A 14 0.87 -21.13 -10.77
N ASP A 15 0.79 -22.35 -11.29
CA ASP A 15 0.37 -22.60 -12.67
C ASP A 15 -1.10 -22.20 -12.91
N LEU A 16 -2.01 -22.55 -11.99
CA LEU A 16 -3.41 -22.12 -12.03
C LEU A 16 -3.52 -20.59 -12.12
N ARG A 17 -2.84 -19.87 -11.22
CA ARG A 17 -2.82 -18.40 -11.20
C ARG A 17 -2.19 -17.82 -12.45
N ASN A 18 -1.01 -18.27 -12.84
CA ASN A 18 -0.26 -17.71 -13.96
C ASN A 18 -0.99 -17.89 -15.29
N ARG A 19 -1.66 -19.03 -15.51
CA ARG A 19 -2.52 -19.24 -16.68
C ARG A 19 -3.65 -18.21 -16.73
N GLN A 20 -4.33 -18.00 -15.62
CA GLN A 20 -5.46 -17.07 -15.53
C GLN A 20 -5.03 -15.60 -15.69
N TRP A 21 -3.92 -15.21 -15.06
CA TRP A 21 -3.38 -13.86 -15.18
C TRP A 21 -2.90 -13.54 -16.59
N THR A 22 -2.31 -14.53 -17.28
CA THR A 22 -1.87 -14.38 -18.68
C THR A 22 -3.07 -14.19 -19.60
N GLN A 23 -4.10 -15.03 -19.47
CA GLN A 23 -5.31 -14.95 -20.30
C GLN A 23 -6.07 -13.64 -20.09
N SER A 24 -6.19 -13.20 -18.83
CA SER A 24 -6.98 -12.03 -18.45
C SER A 24 -6.16 -10.72 -18.42
N ARG A 25 -4.87 -10.77 -18.76
CA ARG A 25 -3.93 -9.62 -18.76
C ARG A 25 -3.94 -8.85 -17.43
N ILE A 26 -3.94 -9.59 -16.31
CA ILE A 26 -4.03 -9.02 -14.96
C ILE A 26 -2.73 -8.34 -14.54
N ALA A 27 -1.59 -9.01 -14.78
CA ALA A 27 -0.30 -8.51 -14.38
C ALA A 27 0.17 -7.36 -15.30
N PRO A 28 0.70 -6.25 -14.75
CA PRO A 28 1.34 -5.22 -15.55
C PRO A 28 2.48 -5.76 -16.42
N SER A 29 2.73 -5.14 -17.57
CA SER A 29 3.74 -5.61 -18.55
C SER A 29 5.18 -5.64 -18.03
N TRP A 30 5.47 -4.96 -16.92
CA TRP A 30 6.79 -4.94 -16.28
C TRP A 30 6.94 -5.99 -15.17
N VAL A 31 5.90 -6.77 -14.89
CA VAL A 31 5.95 -7.87 -13.91
C VAL A 31 6.35 -9.15 -14.63
N ASP A 32 7.45 -9.75 -14.19
CA ASP A 32 7.80 -11.13 -14.55
C ASP A 32 7.04 -12.10 -13.64
N LEU A 33 6.11 -12.88 -14.20
CA LEU A 33 5.28 -13.82 -13.46
C LEU A 33 6.09 -14.97 -12.82
N SER A 34 7.29 -15.27 -13.34
CA SER A 34 8.16 -16.29 -12.76
C SER A 34 8.76 -15.87 -11.42
N GLU A 35 8.83 -14.56 -11.16
CA GLU A 35 9.36 -13.99 -9.92
C GLU A 35 8.26 -13.72 -8.87
N VAL A 36 6.98 -13.90 -9.21
CA VAL A 36 5.86 -13.65 -8.29
C VAL A 36 5.52 -14.92 -7.50
N GLY A 37 5.91 -14.96 -6.22
CA GLY A 37 5.53 -16.02 -5.29
C GLY A 37 4.06 -15.96 -4.85
N LEU A 38 3.67 -16.85 -3.92
CA LEU A 38 2.34 -16.85 -3.30
C LEU A 38 2.24 -16.00 -2.02
N ASP A 39 3.34 -15.35 -1.59
CA ASP A 39 3.40 -14.46 -0.42
C ASP A 39 2.68 -15.00 0.84
N GLN A 40 3.15 -16.13 1.39
CA GLN A 40 2.55 -16.82 2.55
C GLN A 40 2.85 -16.13 3.89
N PHE A 41 2.33 -14.91 4.06
CA PHE A 41 2.37 -14.14 5.30
C PHE A 41 0.97 -14.06 5.90
N PHE A 42 0.73 -14.79 6.97
CA PHE A 42 -0.59 -14.94 7.59
C PHE A 42 -0.81 -13.88 8.66
N THR A 43 -1.98 -13.26 8.63
CA THR A 43 -2.45 -12.34 9.68
C THR A 43 -2.64 -13.08 10.99
N THR A 44 -2.19 -12.51 12.12
CA THR A 44 -2.48 -13.10 13.43
C THR A 44 -3.95 -12.95 13.81
N PRO A 45 -4.56 -13.91 14.52
CA PRO A 45 -5.99 -13.86 14.87
C PRO A 45 -6.41 -12.59 15.62
N HIS A 46 -5.57 -12.05 16.50
CA HIS A 46 -5.89 -10.81 17.23
C HIS A 46 -5.95 -9.60 16.29
N VAL A 47 -5.03 -9.49 15.32
CA VAL A 47 -5.06 -8.39 14.35
C VAL A 47 -6.26 -8.49 13.42
N ALA A 48 -6.63 -9.71 13.01
CA ALA A 48 -7.85 -9.92 12.23
C ALA A 48 -9.10 -9.51 13.03
N ALA A 49 -9.16 -9.85 14.33
CA ALA A 49 -10.25 -9.48 15.22
C ALA A 49 -10.38 -7.95 15.39
N ASP A 50 -9.27 -7.24 15.60
CA ASP A 50 -9.28 -5.78 15.70
C ASP A 50 -9.76 -5.12 14.40
N CYS A 51 -9.23 -5.57 13.25
CA CYS A 51 -9.65 -5.07 11.94
C CYS A 51 -11.15 -5.34 11.67
N TYR A 52 -11.64 -6.52 12.03
CA TYR A 52 -13.05 -6.88 11.88
C TYR A 52 -13.95 -6.04 12.81
N ALA A 53 -13.53 -5.81 14.06
CA ALA A 53 -14.25 -4.93 14.98
C ALA A 53 -14.35 -3.50 14.46
N GLU A 54 -13.29 -2.98 13.85
CA GLU A 54 -13.32 -1.68 13.17
C GLU A 54 -14.30 -1.64 11.99
N MET A 55 -14.33 -2.68 11.16
CA MET A 55 -15.32 -2.81 10.08
C MET A 55 -16.74 -2.84 10.63
N ARG A 56 -17.00 -3.63 11.69
CA ARG A 56 -18.33 -3.71 12.33
C ARG A 56 -18.79 -2.37 12.88
N ARG A 57 -17.89 -1.63 13.55
CA ARG A 57 -18.18 -0.28 14.03
C ARG A 57 -18.49 0.68 12.88
N PHE A 58 -17.66 0.65 11.84
CA PHE A 58 -17.87 1.48 10.65
C PHE A 58 -19.25 1.25 10.01
N LEU A 59 -19.68 -0.01 9.86
CA LEU A 59 -21.02 -0.35 9.34
C LEU A 59 -22.13 0.18 10.26
N ALA A 60 -21.98 -0.01 11.58
CA ALA A 60 -22.95 0.44 12.57
C ALA A 60 -23.10 1.98 12.58
N GLU A 61 -22.01 2.73 12.50
CA GLU A 61 -22.01 4.20 12.43
C GLU A 61 -22.72 4.74 11.18
N ARG A 62 -22.76 3.95 10.10
CA ARG A 62 -23.48 4.27 8.86
C ARG A 62 -24.94 3.83 8.86
N GLY A 63 -25.34 3.03 9.85
CA GLY A 63 -26.66 2.39 9.87
C GLY A 63 -26.78 1.22 8.88
N ASP A 64 -25.67 0.69 8.39
CA ASP A 64 -25.65 -0.46 7.49
C ASP A 64 -25.93 -1.75 8.29
N ASP A 65 -26.94 -2.54 7.89
CA ASP A 65 -27.21 -3.83 8.51
C ASP A 65 -26.13 -4.84 8.09
N ALA A 66 -25.17 -5.04 8.98
CA ALA A 66 -24.05 -5.93 8.73
C ALA A 66 -24.46 -7.40 8.53
N SER A 67 -25.68 -7.81 8.88
CA SER A 67 -26.23 -9.14 8.58
C SER A 67 -26.79 -9.27 7.16
N ALA A 68 -26.98 -8.14 6.45
CA ALA A 68 -27.48 -8.09 5.08
C ALA A 68 -26.40 -8.34 4.02
N PHE A 69 -25.12 -8.41 4.41
CA PHE A 69 -24.00 -8.59 3.50
C PHE A 69 -23.46 -10.03 3.47
N ASP A 70 -22.99 -10.43 2.30
CA ASP A 70 -22.12 -11.59 2.11
C ASP A 70 -20.65 -11.15 2.24
N TYR A 71 -19.90 -11.87 3.07
CA TYR A 71 -18.51 -11.57 3.37
C TYR A 71 -17.58 -12.46 2.54
N ILE A 72 -16.59 -11.86 1.91
CA ILE A 72 -15.64 -12.54 1.04
C ILE A 72 -14.24 -12.30 1.58
N GLU A 73 -13.53 -13.36 1.97
CA GLU A 73 -12.11 -13.29 2.28
C GLU A 73 -11.29 -13.78 1.06
N PRO A 74 -10.65 -12.86 0.31
CA PRO A 74 -9.72 -13.24 -0.75
C PRO A 74 -8.37 -13.61 -0.15
N SER A 75 -7.66 -14.52 -0.82
CA SER A 75 -6.36 -15.06 -0.34
C SER A 75 -6.43 -15.47 1.13
N ALA A 76 -7.44 -16.29 1.44
CA ALA A 76 -7.87 -16.57 2.79
C ALA A 76 -6.79 -17.23 3.67
N GLY A 77 -5.79 -17.88 3.07
CA GLY A 77 -4.65 -18.43 3.79
C GLY A 77 -5.07 -19.37 4.92
N SER A 78 -4.78 -19.00 6.17
CA SER A 78 -5.18 -19.76 7.37
C SER A 78 -6.63 -19.50 7.83
N GLY A 79 -7.31 -18.49 7.29
CA GLY A 79 -8.70 -18.15 7.62
C GLY A 79 -8.87 -17.23 8.83
N ALA A 80 -7.85 -16.41 9.16
CA ALA A 80 -7.89 -15.55 10.34
C ALA A 80 -9.06 -14.55 10.33
N PHE A 81 -9.42 -13.99 9.16
CA PHE A 81 -10.66 -13.20 9.07
C PHE A 81 -11.87 -14.11 8.95
N TYR A 82 -11.82 -15.14 8.09
CA TYR A 82 -12.93 -16.05 7.80
C TYR A 82 -13.61 -16.59 9.05
N ASP A 83 -12.83 -16.97 10.06
CA ASP A 83 -13.33 -17.53 11.32
C ASP A 83 -14.18 -16.53 12.13
N LEU A 84 -14.01 -15.23 11.89
CA LEU A 84 -14.76 -14.14 12.52
C LEU A 84 -16.03 -13.78 11.72
N LEU A 85 -16.12 -14.17 10.45
CA LEU A 85 -17.22 -13.81 9.56
C LEU A 85 -18.48 -14.66 9.85
N PRO A 86 -19.69 -14.14 9.57
CA PRO A 86 -20.93 -14.89 9.75
C PRO A 86 -20.92 -16.20 8.96
N ILE A 87 -21.16 -17.33 9.64
CA ILE A 87 -20.98 -18.69 9.09
C ILE A 87 -21.80 -18.92 7.82
N GLU A 88 -23.05 -18.44 7.79
CA GLU A 88 -23.98 -18.64 6.67
C GLU A 88 -23.76 -17.67 5.51
N ARG A 89 -22.88 -16.67 5.67
CA ARG A 89 -22.70 -15.57 4.72
C ARG A 89 -21.23 -15.25 4.51
N ARG A 90 -20.39 -16.28 4.40
CA ARG A 90 -18.95 -16.12 4.18
C ARG A 90 -18.45 -17.01 3.05
N THR A 91 -17.47 -16.50 2.30
CA THR A 91 -16.76 -17.24 1.26
C THR A 91 -15.26 -16.97 1.41
N GLY A 92 -14.48 -18.03 1.63
CA GLY A 92 -13.02 -17.98 1.63
C GLY A 92 -12.50 -18.43 0.27
N ILE A 93 -11.60 -17.66 -0.34
CA ILE A 93 -11.03 -17.96 -1.67
C ILE A 93 -9.53 -18.01 -1.54
N ASP A 94 -8.93 -19.09 -2.02
CA ASP A 94 -7.47 -19.19 -2.09
C ASP A 94 -7.02 -20.01 -3.29
N VAL A 95 -5.87 -19.67 -3.87
CA VAL A 95 -5.26 -20.42 -4.96
C VAL A 95 -4.59 -21.71 -4.45
N LEU A 96 -4.14 -21.69 -3.19
CA LEU A 96 -3.60 -22.81 -2.43
C LEU A 96 -4.37 -22.96 -1.10
N PRO A 97 -5.63 -23.45 -1.14
CA PRO A 97 -6.45 -23.59 0.07
C PRO A 97 -5.78 -24.44 1.15
N LEU A 98 -5.70 -23.88 2.36
CA LEU A 98 -5.28 -24.64 3.55
C LEU A 98 -6.47 -25.32 4.25
N ARG A 99 -7.69 -25.07 3.78
CA ARG A 99 -8.93 -25.62 4.32
C ARG A 99 -9.86 -26.10 3.20
N ARG A 100 -10.67 -27.11 3.51
CA ARG A 100 -11.58 -27.75 2.54
C ARG A 100 -12.81 -26.90 2.20
N ASP A 101 -13.20 -26.00 3.09
CA ASP A 101 -14.33 -25.09 2.92
C ASP A 101 -13.97 -23.85 2.08
N PHE A 102 -12.71 -23.70 1.67
CA PHE A 102 -12.30 -22.61 0.79
C PHE A 102 -12.44 -22.99 -0.68
N VAL A 103 -12.89 -22.03 -1.47
CA VAL A 103 -12.96 -22.13 -2.93
C VAL A 103 -11.54 -22.06 -3.49
N ARG A 104 -11.08 -23.13 -4.16
CA ARG A 104 -9.80 -23.13 -4.88
C ARG A 104 -9.90 -22.29 -6.15
N SER A 105 -9.50 -21.02 -6.09
CA SER A 105 -9.57 -20.11 -7.25
C SER A 105 -8.60 -18.93 -7.12
N ASP A 106 -8.30 -18.29 -8.24
CA ASP A 106 -7.62 -16.99 -8.25
C ASP A 106 -8.66 -15.88 -8.04
N PHE A 107 -8.50 -15.09 -6.99
CA PHE A 107 -9.48 -14.05 -6.65
C PHE A 107 -9.63 -13.02 -7.79
N LEU A 108 -8.56 -12.68 -8.52
CA LEU A 108 -8.55 -11.63 -9.54
C LEU A 108 -9.36 -11.98 -10.80
N THR A 109 -9.78 -13.23 -10.94
CA THR A 109 -10.68 -13.71 -12.00
C THR A 109 -11.99 -14.27 -11.45
N TRP A 110 -12.06 -14.58 -10.15
CA TRP A 110 -13.28 -14.99 -9.46
C TRP A 110 -14.28 -13.82 -9.33
N SER A 111 -15.57 -14.13 -9.21
CA SER A 111 -16.61 -13.15 -8.86
C SER A 111 -17.75 -13.83 -8.10
N PRO A 112 -18.43 -13.14 -7.17
CA PRO A 112 -19.63 -13.66 -6.52
C PRO A 112 -20.79 -13.71 -7.51
N GLU A 113 -21.82 -14.50 -7.20
CA GLU A 113 -23.06 -14.55 -7.97
C GLU A 113 -23.81 -13.21 -7.91
N ALA A 114 -23.96 -12.66 -6.70
CA ALA A 114 -24.55 -11.34 -6.46
C ALA A 114 -23.48 -10.25 -6.60
N LYS A 115 -23.76 -9.20 -7.40
CA LYS A 115 -22.83 -8.07 -7.62
C LYS A 115 -23.03 -6.90 -6.65
N GLN A 116 -23.88 -7.07 -5.64
CA GLN A 116 -24.21 -6.09 -4.59
C GLN A 116 -24.50 -6.86 -3.31
N GLY A 117 -24.45 -6.17 -2.17
CA GLY A 117 -24.60 -6.78 -0.86
C GLY A 117 -23.34 -7.54 -0.43
N ASN A 118 -22.15 -7.10 -0.85
CA ASN A 118 -20.90 -7.78 -0.53
C ASN A 118 -19.95 -6.90 0.29
N ILE A 119 -19.27 -7.52 1.25
CA ILE A 119 -18.11 -6.96 1.95
C ILE A 119 -16.90 -7.83 1.65
N VAL A 120 -15.86 -7.24 1.08
CA VAL A 120 -14.59 -7.94 0.88
C VAL A 120 -13.64 -7.59 2.01
N ILE A 121 -13.17 -8.58 2.75
CA ILE A 121 -12.36 -8.36 3.95
C ILE A 121 -11.18 -9.33 4.02
N GLY A 122 -9.96 -8.85 4.25
CA GLY A 122 -8.81 -9.75 4.39
C GLY A 122 -7.43 -9.10 4.27
N ASN A 123 -6.42 -9.93 4.00
CA ASN A 123 -5.04 -9.52 3.78
C ASN A 123 -4.55 -10.02 2.41
N PRO A 124 -4.69 -9.23 1.34
CA PRO A 124 -4.19 -9.61 0.02
C PRO A 124 -2.65 -9.71 -0.02
N PRO A 125 -2.07 -10.54 -0.91
CA PRO A 125 -0.65 -10.49 -1.18
C PRO A 125 -0.25 -9.11 -1.75
N PHE A 126 0.86 -8.55 -1.27
CA PHE A 126 1.20 -7.15 -1.55
C PHE A 126 1.77 -6.96 -2.95
N GLY A 127 2.64 -7.87 -3.38
CA GLY A 127 3.41 -7.74 -4.62
C GLY A 127 4.40 -6.57 -4.62
N TYR A 128 5.35 -6.59 -5.55
CA TYR A 128 6.36 -5.54 -5.70
C TYR A 128 5.69 -4.17 -5.91
N ARG A 129 6.11 -3.14 -5.16
CA ARG A 129 5.53 -1.78 -5.25
C ARG A 129 3.99 -1.75 -5.10
N ALA A 130 3.42 -2.67 -4.31
CA ALA A 130 1.99 -2.73 -3.98
C ALA A 130 1.06 -3.01 -5.18
N TRP A 131 1.58 -3.49 -6.31
CA TRP A 131 0.76 -3.65 -7.52
C TRP A 131 -0.34 -4.68 -7.32
N LEU A 132 -0.06 -5.77 -6.60
CA LEU A 132 -0.97 -6.89 -6.42
C LEU A 132 -2.08 -6.54 -5.44
N ALA A 133 -1.73 -5.94 -4.30
CA ALA A 133 -2.72 -5.38 -3.38
C ALA A 133 -3.67 -4.38 -4.07
N LEU A 134 -3.14 -3.50 -4.94
CA LEU A 134 -3.97 -2.59 -5.73
C LEU A 134 -4.89 -3.32 -6.72
N ALA A 135 -4.43 -4.42 -7.32
CA ALA A 135 -5.27 -5.25 -8.19
C ALA A 135 -6.41 -5.90 -7.40
N PHE A 136 -6.14 -6.42 -6.20
CA PHE A 136 -7.15 -7.01 -5.31
C PHE A 136 -8.21 -6.00 -4.89
N VAL A 137 -7.82 -4.80 -4.43
CA VAL A 137 -8.77 -3.74 -4.06
C VAL A 137 -9.63 -3.33 -5.26
N ASN A 138 -9.03 -3.11 -6.43
CA ASN A 138 -9.78 -2.71 -7.63
C ASN A 138 -10.66 -3.83 -8.19
N HIS A 139 -10.31 -5.10 -7.97
CA HIS A 139 -11.15 -6.22 -8.36
C HIS A 139 -12.34 -6.36 -7.42
N ALA A 140 -12.12 -6.29 -6.11
CA ALA A 140 -13.17 -6.24 -5.09
C ALA A 140 -14.17 -5.09 -5.36
N ALA A 141 -13.67 -3.93 -5.78
CA ALA A 141 -14.49 -2.76 -6.09
C ALA A 141 -15.54 -2.98 -7.21
N LYS A 142 -15.45 -4.07 -7.99
CA LYS A 142 -16.43 -4.41 -9.02
C LYS A 142 -17.75 -4.93 -8.46
N PHE A 143 -17.77 -5.44 -7.24
CA PHE A 143 -18.94 -6.12 -6.65
C PHE A 143 -19.14 -5.86 -5.15
N ALA A 144 -18.16 -5.25 -4.47
CA ALA A 144 -18.25 -4.90 -3.06
C ALA A 144 -18.97 -3.55 -2.86
N ASP A 145 -19.67 -3.44 -1.73
CA ASP A 145 -20.15 -2.17 -1.20
C ASP A 145 -19.13 -1.56 -0.23
N HIS A 146 -18.46 -2.42 0.54
CA HIS A 146 -17.36 -2.06 1.44
C HIS A 146 -16.17 -3.01 1.28
N ILE A 147 -14.96 -2.47 1.46
CA ILE A 147 -13.71 -3.24 1.43
C ILE A 147 -12.92 -2.92 2.70
N GLY A 148 -12.56 -3.95 3.47
CA GLY A 148 -11.63 -3.84 4.59
C GLY A 148 -10.38 -4.65 4.30
N MET A 149 -9.25 -4.01 3.99
CA MET A 149 -8.04 -4.75 3.65
C MET A 149 -6.82 -4.27 4.42
N ILE A 150 -5.99 -5.24 4.81
CA ILE A 150 -4.61 -4.99 5.20
C ILE A 150 -3.82 -4.72 3.92
N LEU A 151 -3.17 -3.56 3.85
CA LEU A 151 -2.49 -3.06 2.66
C LEU A 151 -1.06 -2.63 2.99
N PRO A 152 -0.14 -2.64 2.01
CA PRO A 152 1.21 -2.19 2.22
C PRO A 152 1.25 -0.69 2.52
N MET A 153 2.26 -0.26 3.28
CA MET A 153 2.46 1.15 3.67
C MET A 153 2.47 2.16 2.52
N ALA A 154 2.69 1.72 1.27
CA ALA A 154 2.55 2.56 0.08
C ALA A 154 1.16 3.20 -0.04
N PHE A 155 0.10 2.57 0.47
CA PHE A 155 -1.27 3.09 0.49
C PHE A 155 -1.50 4.25 1.47
N GLN A 156 -0.54 4.59 2.34
CA GLN A 156 -0.64 5.81 3.14
C GLN A 156 -0.28 7.06 2.32
N SER A 157 0.55 6.90 1.28
CA SER A 157 1.22 8.00 0.59
C SER A 157 0.25 8.90 -0.17
N ASP A 158 0.46 10.21 -0.09
CA ASP A 158 -0.16 11.22 -0.97
C ASP A 158 0.78 11.70 -2.09
N GLY A 159 1.92 11.01 -2.24
CA GLY A 159 2.89 11.27 -3.29
C GLY A 159 2.39 10.84 -4.68
N LYS A 160 3.03 11.38 -5.72
CA LYS A 160 2.78 10.99 -7.11
C LYS A 160 2.93 9.47 -7.28
N GLY A 161 1.93 8.86 -7.92
CA GLY A 161 1.93 7.41 -8.18
C GLY A 161 1.52 6.54 -6.99
N SER A 162 0.99 7.13 -5.92
CA SER A 162 0.43 6.37 -4.79
C SER A 162 -0.66 5.39 -5.27
N PRO A 163 -0.63 4.12 -4.81
CA PRO A 163 -1.70 3.17 -5.10
C PRO A 163 -3.04 3.64 -4.49
N LYS A 164 -3.03 4.41 -3.39
CA LYS A 164 -4.21 4.98 -2.74
C LYS A 164 -5.10 5.72 -3.74
N HIS A 165 -4.52 6.60 -4.56
CA HIS A 165 -5.25 7.39 -5.55
C HIS A 165 -5.59 6.63 -6.84
N ARG A 166 -5.15 5.37 -6.97
CA ARG A 166 -5.42 4.51 -8.13
C ARG A 166 -6.52 3.48 -7.85
N VAL A 167 -7.06 3.47 -6.64
CA VAL A 167 -8.28 2.72 -6.30
C VAL A 167 -9.46 3.36 -7.03
N LYS A 168 -10.28 2.55 -7.70
CA LYS A 168 -11.42 2.99 -8.52
C LYS A 168 -12.74 2.57 -7.90
N GLY A 169 -13.76 3.42 -8.01
CA GLY A 169 -15.13 3.11 -7.55
C GLY A 169 -15.31 3.01 -6.04
N MET A 170 -14.27 3.36 -5.27
CA MET A 170 -14.22 3.25 -3.82
C MET A 170 -13.57 4.49 -3.20
N ALA A 171 -14.22 5.08 -2.20
CA ALA A 171 -13.71 6.19 -1.41
C ALA A 171 -13.10 5.68 -0.09
N LEU A 172 -11.91 6.17 0.26
CA LEU A 172 -11.24 5.83 1.51
C LEU A 172 -12.02 6.41 2.71
N GLN A 173 -12.36 5.56 3.67
CA GLN A 173 -13.11 5.95 4.87
C GLN A 173 -12.20 6.07 6.09
N SER A 174 -11.26 5.13 6.24
CA SER A 174 -10.31 5.14 7.36
C SER A 174 -9.01 4.44 6.99
N SER A 175 -7.93 4.79 7.70
CA SER A 175 -6.61 4.19 7.53
C SER A 175 -5.88 4.16 8.87
N ARG A 176 -5.40 3.00 9.30
CA ARG A 176 -4.66 2.81 10.56
C ARG A 176 -3.42 1.96 10.35
N ILE A 177 -2.27 2.39 10.89
CA ILE A 177 -1.04 1.57 10.89
C ILE A 177 -1.24 0.39 11.85
N LEU A 178 -0.86 -0.80 11.39
CA LEU A 178 -0.94 -2.02 12.19
C LEU A 178 0.25 -2.16 13.16
N PRO A 179 0.08 -2.87 14.29
CA PRO A 179 1.16 -3.13 15.22
C PRO A 179 2.26 -4.04 14.60
N PRO A 180 3.48 -4.06 15.14
CA PRO A 180 4.58 -4.88 14.60
C PRO A 180 4.31 -6.40 14.54
N GLU A 181 3.54 -6.93 15.50
CA GLU A 181 3.24 -8.37 15.64
C GLU A 181 2.00 -8.78 14.82
N SER A 182 1.91 -8.28 13.58
CA SER A 182 0.73 -8.49 12.73
C SER A 182 0.75 -9.76 11.90
N PHE A 183 1.94 -10.30 11.62
CA PHE A 183 2.10 -11.37 10.63
C PHE A 183 3.02 -12.49 11.11
N VAL A 184 2.70 -13.70 10.68
CA VAL A 184 3.56 -14.88 10.81
C VAL A 184 3.75 -15.55 9.45
N ASP A 185 4.86 -16.26 9.27
CA ASP A 185 5.06 -17.09 8.08
C ASP A 185 4.39 -18.46 8.21
N ALA A 186 4.53 -19.31 7.19
CA ALA A 186 4.00 -20.68 7.17
C ALA A 186 4.53 -21.60 8.28
N MET A 187 5.62 -21.20 8.97
CA MET A 187 6.18 -21.92 10.11
C MET A 187 5.76 -21.30 11.46
N GLY A 188 4.89 -20.27 11.44
CA GLY A 188 4.43 -19.55 12.62
C GLY A 188 5.45 -18.56 13.18
N ARG A 189 6.52 -18.23 12.44
CA ARG A 189 7.55 -17.28 12.89
C ARG A 189 7.10 -15.86 12.58
N ALA A 190 7.36 -14.92 13.51
CA ALA A 190 6.98 -13.52 13.35
C ALA A 190 7.65 -12.88 12.11
N VAL A 191 6.86 -12.14 11.34
CA VAL A 191 7.29 -11.43 10.13
C VAL A 191 7.23 -9.93 10.36
N LYS A 192 8.40 -9.29 10.31
CA LYS A 192 8.55 -7.85 10.57
C LYS A 192 8.31 -7.03 9.30
N VAL A 193 7.04 -6.77 9.01
CA VAL A 193 6.61 -5.91 7.90
C VAL A 193 5.56 -4.94 8.41
N ASN A 194 5.80 -3.65 8.22
CA ASN A 194 4.79 -2.63 8.49
C ASN A 194 3.71 -2.69 7.41
N ALA A 195 2.47 -2.60 7.83
CA ALA A 195 1.28 -2.54 6.99
C ALA A 195 0.23 -1.64 7.65
N LEU A 196 -0.84 -1.37 6.94
CA LEU A 196 -1.95 -0.57 7.42
C LEU A 196 -3.28 -1.25 7.10
N TRP A 197 -4.26 -1.07 7.97
CA TRP A 197 -5.64 -1.41 7.73
C TRP A 197 -6.35 -0.24 7.07
N GLN A 198 -7.09 -0.49 5.98
CA GLN A 198 -7.96 0.51 5.37
C GLN A 198 -9.36 -0.02 5.17
N ILE A 199 -10.33 0.86 5.45
CA ILE A 199 -11.72 0.67 5.09
C ILE A 199 -12.05 1.60 3.93
N TRP A 200 -12.63 1.03 2.88
CA TRP A 200 -13.10 1.70 1.69
C TRP A 200 -14.58 1.42 1.51
N SER A 201 -15.29 2.35 0.87
CA SER A 201 -16.72 2.18 0.57
C SER A 201 -17.04 2.72 -0.80
N LYS A 202 -18.06 2.14 -1.43
CA LYS A 202 -18.46 2.49 -2.79
C LYS A 202 -18.68 3.99 -2.92
N GLY A 203 -17.95 4.61 -3.86
CA GLY A 203 -17.92 6.06 -3.97
C GLY A 203 -16.77 6.57 -4.83
N GLU A 204 -16.70 7.88 -4.99
CA GLU A 204 -15.62 8.51 -5.76
C GLU A 204 -14.34 8.62 -4.92
N ASN A 205 -13.22 8.17 -5.47
CA ASN A 205 -11.92 8.34 -4.86
C ASN A 205 -11.38 9.74 -5.15
N THR A 206 -11.72 10.71 -4.32
CA THR A 206 -11.21 12.07 -4.45
C THR A 206 -9.85 12.20 -3.79
N SER A 207 -8.82 12.57 -4.56
CA SER A 207 -7.58 13.07 -3.98
C SER A 207 -7.77 14.51 -3.53
N ALA A 208 -7.34 14.86 -2.32
CA ALA A 208 -7.41 16.24 -1.84
C ALA A 208 -6.72 17.19 -2.83
N HIS A 209 -7.32 18.36 -3.07
CA HIS A 209 -6.70 19.38 -3.91
C HIS A 209 -5.33 19.75 -3.34
N ARG A 210 -4.27 19.58 -4.15
CA ARG A 210 -2.90 19.89 -3.76
C ARG A 210 -2.66 21.38 -3.92
N VAL A 211 -2.39 22.06 -2.81
CA VAL A 211 -1.84 23.42 -2.84
C VAL A 211 -0.40 23.35 -3.35
N SER A 212 -0.07 24.18 -4.34
CA SER A 212 1.25 24.21 -4.96
C SER A 212 2.13 25.28 -4.30
N CYS A 213 3.44 25.00 -4.25
CA CYS A 213 4.50 25.94 -3.87
C CYS A 213 5.55 26.12 -4.99
N SER A 214 5.19 25.78 -6.23
CA SER A 214 6.10 25.78 -7.40
C SER A 214 6.69 27.14 -7.76
N ASP A 215 6.04 28.23 -7.32
CA ASP A 215 6.54 29.61 -7.46
C ASP A 215 7.72 29.91 -6.55
N TRP A 216 7.85 29.14 -5.46
CA TRP A 216 8.86 29.30 -4.43
C TRP A 216 10.02 28.33 -4.61
N VAL A 217 9.71 27.06 -4.86
CA VAL A 217 10.72 25.99 -4.97
C VAL A 217 10.37 25.05 -6.11
N GLU A 218 11.34 24.79 -6.99
CA GLU A 218 11.29 23.66 -7.91
C GLU A 218 11.97 22.44 -7.29
N LEU A 219 11.26 21.31 -7.32
CA LEU A 219 11.73 20.03 -6.84
C LEU A 219 11.94 19.07 -8.01
N PHE A 220 13.04 18.33 -7.97
CA PHE A 220 13.29 17.25 -8.93
C PHE A 220 13.97 16.05 -8.26
N THR A 221 13.75 14.85 -8.82
CA THR A 221 14.37 13.63 -8.29
C THR A 221 15.77 13.52 -8.86
N VAL A 222 16.72 13.16 -8.00
CA VAL A 222 18.05 12.74 -8.40
C VAL A 222 18.23 11.29 -7.96
N ASP A 223 18.53 10.41 -8.91
CA ASP A 223 18.74 8.98 -8.68
C ASP A 223 19.94 8.54 -9.52
N GLN A 224 20.94 7.93 -8.87
CA GLN A 224 22.17 7.42 -9.51
C GLN A 224 22.26 5.90 -9.44
N ARG A 225 21.18 5.21 -9.08
CA ARG A 225 21.17 3.74 -9.06
C ARG A 225 21.10 3.20 -10.49
N LYS A 226 21.70 2.04 -10.73
CA LYS A 226 21.84 1.46 -12.08
C LYS A 226 20.48 1.24 -12.75
N GLU A 227 19.48 0.84 -11.98
CA GLU A 227 18.11 0.60 -12.44
C GLU A 227 17.34 1.88 -12.75
N ARG A 228 17.81 3.04 -12.29
CA ARG A 228 17.14 4.33 -12.48
C ARG A 228 18.13 5.48 -12.38
N LEU A 229 18.59 5.96 -13.52
CA LEU A 229 19.41 7.16 -13.62
C LEU A 229 18.54 8.37 -14.01
N CYS A 230 18.43 9.38 -13.13
CA CYS A 230 17.70 10.61 -13.46
C CYS A 230 18.23 11.84 -12.68
N GLY A 231 17.90 13.03 -13.18
CA GLY A 231 18.16 14.30 -12.50
C GLY A 231 19.60 14.85 -12.60
N GLN A 232 20.53 14.09 -13.21
CA GLN A 232 21.96 14.43 -13.22
C GLN A 232 22.25 15.80 -13.83
N ALA A 233 21.62 16.11 -14.98
CA ALA A 233 21.83 17.38 -15.68
C ALA A 233 21.40 18.62 -14.87
N LYS A 234 20.42 18.47 -13.97
CA LYS A 234 19.88 19.56 -13.14
C LYS A 234 20.61 19.71 -11.80
N MET A 235 21.53 18.81 -11.46
CA MET A 235 22.22 18.87 -10.16
C MET A 235 23.03 20.15 -9.98
N ALA A 236 23.60 20.69 -11.06
CA ALA A 236 24.36 21.94 -11.03
C ALA A 236 23.50 23.16 -10.65
N ASP A 237 22.20 23.09 -10.92
CA ASP A 237 21.25 24.17 -10.65
C ASP A 237 20.66 24.11 -9.22
N ALA A 238 20.87 23.00 -8.50
CA ALA A 238 20.31 22.80 -7.18
C ALA A 238 21.00 23.67 -6.12
N ASP A 239 20.20 24.37 -5.33
CA ASP A 239 20.68 25.10 -4.16
C ASP A 239 21.00 24.19 -2.99
N TRP A 240 20.21 23.11 -2.88
CA TRP A 240 20.28 22.13 -1.81
C TRP A 240 19.81 20.77 -2.31
N PHE A 241 20.24 19.73 -1.60
CA PHE A 241 19.73 18.39 -1.75
C PHE A 241 19.17 17.89 -0.43
N LEU A 242 18.15 17.03 -0.53
CA LEU A 242 17.56 16.33 0.60
C LEU A 242 17.52 14.83 0.35
N GLN A 243 17.98 14.05 1.32
CA GLN A 243 17.94 12.60 1.26
C GLN A 243 16.51 12.09 1.38
N ARG A 244 16.17 11.08 0.57
CA ARG A 244 14.81 10.53 0.51
C ARG A 244 14.49 9.58 1.67
N THR A 245 15.42 8.71 2.04
CA THR A 245 15.17 7.59 2.98
C THR A 245 16.02 7.73 4.22
N PHE A 246 15.44 7.53 5.40
CA PHE A 246 16.18 7.51 6.67
C PHE A 246 15.60 6.48 7.65
N TYR A 247 16.29 6.18 8.74
CA TYR A 247 15.83 5.21 9.75
C TYR A 247 15.52 5.90 11.08
N HIS A 248 16.56 6.33 11.80
CA HIS A 248 16.42 6.97 13.12
C HIS A 248 16.59 8.48 13.02
N GLU A 249 17.69 8.94 12.42
CA GLU A 249 18.00 10.36 12.30
C GLU A 249 17.41 10.92 11.01
N PRO A 250 16.53 11.95 11.08
CA PRO A 250 16.06 12.65 9.90
C PRO A 250 17.23 13.36 9.19
N PRO A 251 17.20 13.46 7.86
CA PRO A 251 18.28 14.06 7.10
C PRO A 251 18.27 15.58 7.23
N SER A 252 19.46 16.18 7.08
CA SER A 252 19.62 17.63 6.90
C SER A 252 19.75 17.97 5.42
N LEU A 253 19.52 19.24 5.07
CA LEU A 253 19.86 19.75 3.74
C LEU A 253 21.39 19.75 3.54
N VAL A 254 21.83 19.32 2.36
CA VAL A 254 23.25 19.26 1.99
C VAL A 254 23.52 20.01 0.69
N LYS A 255 24.73 20.55 0.55
CA LYS A 255 25.15 21.30 -0.66
C LYS A 255 25.59 20.42 -1.81
N SER A 256 26.09 19.22 -1.50
CA SER A 256 26.54 18.27 -2.50
C SER A 256 25.70 17.01 -2.44
N PHE A 257 25.25 16.53 -3.61
CA PHE A 257 24.54 15.26 -3.70
C PHE A 257 25.40 14.07 -3.24
N SER A 258 26.73 14.18 -3.26
CA SER A 258 27.62 13.13 -2.72
C SER A 258 27.41 12.87 -1.22
N GLN A 259 26.76 13.80 -0.50
CA GLN A 259 26.40 13.64 0.92
C GLN A 259 25.03 12.95 1.11
N VAL A 260 24.26 12.75 0.03
CA VAL A 260 22.98 12.03 0.07
C VAL A 260 23.24 10.53 0.10
N ARG A 261 22.78 9.85 1.16
CA ARG A 261 22.91 8.38 1.26
C ARG A 261 22.00 7.67 0.26
N TYR A 262 22.38 6.43 -0.08
CA TYR A 262 21.68 5.55 -1.02
C TYR A 262 21.56 6.11 -2.45
N VAL A 263 22.30 7.19 -2.75
CA VAL A 263 22.41 7.83 -4.06
C VAL A 263 21.05 8.17 -4.71
N CYS A 264 20.05 8.44 -3.86
CA CYS A 264 18.68 8.77 -4.25
C CYS A 264 18.10 9.84 -3.32
N GLY A 265 17.67 10.96 -3.89
CA GLY A 265 17.17 12.10 -3.13
C GLY A 265 16.45 13.11 -4.02
N TYR A 266 16.32 14.32 -3.48
CA TYR A 266 15.67 15.44 -4.16
C TYR A 266 16.64 16.60 -4.28
N GLY A 267 16.69 17.22 -5.46
CA GLY A 267 17.28 18.53 -5.66
C GLY A 267 16.22 19.61 -5.49
N LEU A 268 16.62 20.73 -4.88
CA LEU A 268 15.78 21.89 -4.60
C LEU A 268 16.39 23.12 -5.25
N ILE A 269 15.61 23.80 -6.10
CA ILE A 269 15.98 25.11 -6.68
C ILE A 269 15.03 26.15 -6.08
N ILE A 270 15.58 27.08 -5.30
CA ILE A 270 14.79 28.09 -4.59
C ILE A 270 14.68 29.34 -5.47
N LYS A 271 13.46 29.64 -5.90
CA LYS A 271 13.14 30.73 -6.85
C LYS A 271 12.91 32.08 -6.17
N ARG A 272 12.42 32.08 -4.92
CA ARG A 272 12.05 33.29 -4.16
C ARG A 272 12.56 33.21 -2.73
N ALA A 273 12.84 34.36 -2.13
CA ALA A 273 13.21 34.50 -0.71
C ALA A 273 14.25 33.47 -0.21
N LYS A 274 15.33 33.27 -0.99
CA LYS A 274 16.26 32.13 -0.84
C LYS A 274 16.79 31.92 0.59
N ARG A 275 17.13 33.00 1.29
CA ARG A 275 17.61 32.94 2.69
C ARG A 275 16.53 32.45 3.65
N GLU A 276 15.31 32.95 3.48
CA GLU A 276 14.15 32.61 4.32
C GLU A 276 13.73 31.16 4.11
N ILE A 277 13.52 30.74 2.85
CA ILE A 277 13.17 29.36 2.51
C ILE A 277 14.24 28.37 2.98
N THR A 278 15.53 28.72 2.82
CA THR A 278 16.63 27.88 3.33
C THR A 278 16.52 27.72 4.84
N LYS A 279 16.34 28.82 5.58
CA LYS A 279 16.21 28.80 7.04
C LYS A 279 15.00 27.95 7.47
N HIS A 280 13.87 28.10 6.80
CA HIS A 280 12.66 27.29 7.05
C HIS A 280 12.94 25.81 6.84
N LEU A 281 13.44 25.40 5.67
CA LEU A 281 13.70 24.00 5.34
C LEU A 281 14.75 23.34 6.24
N GLN A 282 15.70 24.11 6.79
CA GLN A 282 16.68 23.62 7.77
C GLN A 282 16.06 23.38 9.16
N GLN A 283 14.93 23.99 9.47
CA GLN A 283 14.21 23.87 10.74
C GLN A 283 13.04 22.87 10.67
N VAL A 284 12.73 22.34 9.48
CA VAL A 284 11.67 21.35 9.29
C VAL A 284 11.98 20.07 10.07
N ASP A 285 11.00 19.64 10.86
CA ASP A 285 11.01 18.30 11.45
C ASP A 285 10.64 17.25 10.39
N TRP A 286 11.64 16.73 9.69
CA TRP A 286 11.45 15.72 8.66
C TRP A 286 10.88 14.39 9.18
N LEU A 287 10.86 14.16 10.51
CA LEU A 287 10.16 13.01 11.08
C LEU A 287 8.64 13.17 10.88
N GLN A 288 8.10 14.36 11.12
CA GLN A 288 6.70 14.71 10.87
C GLN A 288 6.38 14.71 9.37
N TYR A 289 7.29 15.23 8.53
CA TYR A 289 7.14 15.26 7.08
C TYR A 289 7.73 14.02 6.39
N SER A 290 7.30 12.84 6.82
CA SER A 290 7.70 11.56 6.20
C SER A 290 6.72 10.43 6.48
N ASN A 291 6.74 9.42 5.60
CA ASN A 291 5.92 8.22 5.75
C ASN A 291 6.77 7.03 6.20
N LEU A 292 6.22 6.22 7.11
CA LEU A 292 6.83 4.94 7.51
C LEU A 292 6.75 3.93 6.36
N ALA A 293 7.83 3.22 6.06
CA ALA A 293 7.87 2.19 5.03
C ALA A 293 7.74 0.78 5.64
N ALA A 294 7.63 -0.23 4.78
CA ALA A 294 7.47 -1.63 5.18
C ALA A 294 8.58 -2.15 6.12
N HIS A 295 9.82 -1.67 5.97
CA HIS A 295 11.00 -2.18 6.71
C HIS A 295 11.57 -1.17 7.71
N ASN A 296 10.70 -0.48 8.45
CA ASN A 296 11.06 0.49 9.51
C ASN A 296 11.93 1.68 9.09
N CYS A 297 12.22 1.87 7.79
CA CYS A 297 12.71 3.13 7.28
C CYS A 297 11.56 4.10 7.05
N ARG A 298 11.88 5.38 6.89
CA ARG A 298 10.95 6.45 6.55
C ARG A 298 11.32 7.06 5.22
N HIS A 299 10.32 7.49 4.48
CA HIS A 299 10.47 8.14 3.19
C HIS A 299 9.93 9.56 3.22
N ILE A 300 10.82 10.51 2.96
CA ILE A 300 10.47 11.85 2.50
C ILE A 300 10.13 11.74 1.01
N SER A 301 9.15 12.50 0.54
CA SER A 301 8.82 12.59 -0.88
C SER A 301 8.64 14.05 -1.24
N MET A 302 8.58 14.37 -2.54
CA MET A 302 8.29 15.75 -2.95
C MET A 302 7.02 16.28 -2.30
N TYR A 303 5.99 15.43 -2.13
CA TYR A 303 4.78 15.81 -1.40
C TYR A 303 5.09 16.33 0.01
N HIS A 304 5.98 15.65 0.74
CA HIS A 304 6.31 16.04 2.10
C HIS A 304 7.08 17.37 2.13
N ILE A 305 7.97 17.59 1.16
CA ILE A 305 8.71 18.85 1.02
C ILE A 305 7.75 20.00 0.65
N GLU A 306 6.86 19.76 -0.31
CA GLU A 306 5.79 20.70 -0.70
C GLU A 306 4.91 21.04 0.51
N ARG A 307 4.46 20.03 1.26
CA ARG A 307 3.67 20.23 2.49
C ARG A 307 4.40 21.05 3.53
N ALA A 308 5.66 20.77 3.80
CA ALA A 308 6.46 21.54 4.74
C ALA A 308 6.58 23.02 4.35
N LEU A 309 6.64 23.32 3.04
CA LEU A 309 6.64 24.69 2.53
C LEU A 309 5.25 25.34 2.64
N VAL A 310 4.20 24.63 2.22
CA VAL A 310 2.81 25.12 2.28
C VAL A 310 2.39 25.41 3.73
N ASP A 311 2.70 24.52 4.67
CA ASP A 311 2.39 24.69 6.10
C ASP A 311 3.21 25.84 6.72
N GLY A 312 4.33 26.22 6.09
CA GLY A 312 5.10 27.44 6.40
C GLY A 312 4.56 28.71 5.74
N GLY A 313 3.47 28.64 4.97
CA GLY A 313 2.85 29.78 4.29
C GLY A 313 3.39 30.06 2.87
N TYR A 314 4.30 29.24 2.35
CA TYR A 314 4.89 29.43 1.01
C TYR A 314 4.03 28.77 -0.06
N VAL A 315 2.91 29.41 -0.37
CA VAL A 315 1.93 28.94 -1.39
C VAL A 315 2.04 29.79 -2.65
N ASN A 316 1.72 29.21 -3.81
CA ASN A 316 1.58 29.99 -5.04
C ASN A 316 0.55 31.12 -4.84
N ALA A 317 0.77 32.23 -5.54
CA ALA A 317 -0.15 33.37 -5.55
C ALA A 317 -1.46 33.05 -6.28
#